data_AF-A0A0F9I7J2-F1
#
_entry.id   AF-A0A0F9I7J2-F1
#
_cell.length_a   1.000
_cell.length_b   1.000
_cell.length_c   1.000
_cell.angle_alpha   90.00
_cell.angle_beta   90.00
_cell.angle_gamma   90.00
#
_symmetry.space_group_name_H-M   'P 1'
#
loop_
_entity.id
_entity.type
_entity.pdbx_description
1 polymer ?
#
loop_
_entity_poly.entity_id
_entity_poly.type
_entity_poly.pdbx_seq_one_letter_code
_entity_poly.pdbx_strand_id
1 'polypeptide(L)'
;MGSIQIMRELPLYGIELTERTIRYHLKMMDERGLTTVHGKSGRTITANGLAELERSNVSEKIGFISSKIESLSFLSDFDCESQQGHVILNVSFFPKAEIDAANKILSKAFKSDYVMSRKIVLAQEGVAIGNTVIPEGMVGVGTVC
;
A
#
# COMPACT_ATOMS: atom_id res chain seq x y z
N MET A 1 -16.38 -0.48 -4.50
CA MET A 1 -15.50 0.72 -4.71
C MET A 1 -15.91 1.50 -5.96
N GLY A 2 -15.76 2.82 -5.96
CA GLY A 2 -16.08 3.72 -7.09
C GLY A 2 -14.85 4.30 -7.79
N SER A 3 -15.03 4.94 -8.96
CA SER A 3 -13.94 5.46 -9.80
C SER A 3 -13.04 6.49 -9.10
N ILE A 4 -13.64 7.39 -8.30
CA ILE A 4 -12.91 8.42 -7.55
C ILE A 4 -12.01 7.78 -6.49
N GLN A 5 -12.50 6.77 -5.78
CA GLN A 5 -11.72 6.07 -4.77
C GLN A 5 -10.54 5.33 -5.42
N ILE A 6 -10.81 4.61 -6.52
CA ILE A 6 -9.77 3.92 -7.29
C ILE A 6 -8.72 4.91 -7.82
N MET A 7 -9.13 6.07 -8.32
CA MET A 7 -8.20 7.12 -8.79
C MET A 7 -7.26 7.62 -7.69
N ARG A 8 -7.72 7.68 -6.43
CA ARG A 8 -6.88 8.08 -5.29
C ARG A 8 -5.93 6.98 -4.84
N GLU A 9 -6.31 5.73 -5.03
CA GLU A 9 -5.50 4.58 -4.60
C GLU A 9 -4.49 4.15 -5.67
N LEU A 10 -4.81 4.24 -6.97
CA LEU A 10 -3.92 3.84 -8.07
C LEU A 10 -2.50 4.46 -8.03
N PRO A 11 -2.32 5.73 -7.65
CA PRO A 11 -0.99 6.33 -7.48
C PRO A 11 -0.12 5.62 -6.43
N LEU A 12 -0.72 5.03 -5.39
CA LEU A 12 0.02 4.21 -4.40
C LEU A 12 0.62 2.94 -5.04
N TYR A 13 0.17 2.59 -6.23
CA TYR A 13 0.65 1.46 -7.03
C TYR A 13 1.48 1.92 -8.24
N GLY A 14 1.89 3.20 -8.31
CA GLY A 14 2.65 3.75 -9.44
C GLY A 14 1.84 3.91 -10.74
N ILE A 15 0.51 3.80 -10.65
CA ILE A 15 -0.39 3.90 -11.80
C ILE A 15 -1.09 5.26 -11.77
N GLU A 16 -0.75 6.10 -12.75
CA GLU A 16 -1.44 7.37 -12.95
C GLU A 16 -2.51 7.22 -14.03
N LEU A 17 -3.78 7.24 -13.62
CA LEU A 17 -4.93 7.21 -14.53
C LEU A 17 -5.93 8.29 -14.18
N THR A 18 -6.50 8.91 -15.21
CA THR A 18 -7.61 9.85 -15.02
C THR A 18 -8.88 9.13 -14.58
N GLU A 19 -9.76 9.82 -13.86
CA GLU A 19 -11.07 9.26 -13.47
C GLU A 19 -11.88 8.75 -14.68
N ARG A 20 -11.75 9.43 -15.84
CA ARG A 20 -12.41 9.05 -17.10
C ARG A 20 -11.90 7.70 -17.61
N THR A 21 -10.59 7.49 -17.61
CA THR A 21 -9.96 6.22 -18.03
C THR A 21 -10.37 5.08 -17.10
N ILE A 22 -10.37 5.33 -15.79
CA ILE A 22 -10.80 4.36 -14.78
C ILE A 22 -12.27 3.97 -15.01
N ARG A 23 -13.16 4.95 -15.23
CA ARG A 23 -14.57 4.70 -15.51
C ARG A 23 -14.79 3.89 -16.78
N TYR A 24 -13.97 4.13 -17.81
CA TYR A 24 -14.00 3.37 -19.06
C TYR A 24 -13.68 1.88 -18.82
N HIS A 25 -12.58 1.56 -18.14
CA HIS A 25 -12.24 0.16 -17.81
C HIS A 25 -13.28 -0.50 -16.89
N LEU A 26 -13.79 0.25 -15.91
CA LEU A 26 -14.86 -0.23 -15.03
C LEU A 26 -16.12 -0.60 -15.82
N LYS A 27 -16.51 0.22 -16.81
CA LYS A 27 -17.65 -0.10 -17.69
C LYS A 27 -17.43 -1.39 -18.47
N MET A 28 -16.24 -1.58 -19.03
CA MET A 28 -15.88 -2.82 -19.73
C MET A 28 -15.95 -4.05 -18.82
N MET A 29 -15.54 -3.91 -17.55
CA MET A 29 -15.63 -5.00 -16.59
C MET A 29 -17.08 -5.37 -16.24
N ASP A 30 -18.00 -4.40 -16.22
CA ASP A 30 -19.44 -4.71 -16.07
C ASP A 30 -20.00 -5.41 -17.30
N GLU A 31 -19.66 -4.92 -18.49
CA GLU A 31 -20.12 -5.49 -19.76
C GLU A 31 -19.65 -6.94 -19.91
N ARG A 32 -18.49 -7.28 -19.33
CA ARG A 32 -17.95 -8.65 -19.26
C ARG A 32 -18.49 -9.47 -18.09
N GLY A 33 -19.36 -8.92 -17.24
CA GLY A 33 -19.92 -9.59 -16.06
C GLY A 33 -18.90 -9.87 -14.95
N LEU A 34 -17.75 -9.17 -14.95
CA LEU A 34 -16.69 -9.31 -13.94
C LEU A 34 -16.98 -8.47 -12.70
N THR A 35 -17.73 -7.39 -12.86
CA THR A 35 -18.19 -6.52 -11.76
C THR A 35 -19.69 -6.28 -11.82
N THR A 36 -20.29 -5.95 -10.68
CA THR A 36 -21.69 -5.51 -10.56
C THR A 36 -21.75 -4.09 -10.02
N VAL A 37 -22.55 -3.24 -10.66
CA VAL A 37 -22.71 -1.82 -10.29
C VAL A 37 -23.79 -1.66 -9.23
N HIS A 38 -23.48 -0.91 -8.16
CA HIS A 38 -24.39 -0.56 -7.07
C HIS A 38 -24.63 0.97 -6.98
N GLY A 39 -24.61 1.66 -8.13
CA GLY A 39 -24.79 3.10 -8.20
C GLY A 39 -23.70 3.87 -7.45
N LYS A 40 -24.09 4.79 -6.55
CA LYS A 40 -23.15 5.63 -5.77
C LYS A 40 -22.29 4.84 -4.78
N SER A 41 -22.70 3.64 -4.39
CA SER A 41 -21.93 2.75 -3.51
C SER A 41 -20.74 2.08 -4.22
N GLY A 42 -20.60 2.28 -5.54
CA GLY A 42 -19.52 1.73 -6.34
C GLY A 42 -19.87 0.35 -6.92
N ARG A 43 -18.86 -0.51 -7.06
CA ARG A 43 -18.98 -1.86 -7.62
C ARG A 43 -18.48 -2.94 -6.67
N THR A 44 -18.97 -4.16 -6.91
CA THR A 44 -18.52 -5.41 -6.29
C THR A 44 -18.01 -6.35 -7.38
N ILE A 45 -16.94 -7.11 -7.09
CA ILE A 45 -16.44 -8.16 -8.00
C ILE A 45 -17.41 -9.35 -7.99
N THR A 46 -17.68 -9.94 -9.15
CA THR A 46 -18.52 -11.14 -9.27
C THR A 46 -17.69 -12.40 -9.03
N ALA A 47 -18.35 -13.55 -8.88
CA ALA A 47 -17.66 -14.85 -8.87
C ALA A 47 -16.86 -15.09 -10.17
N ASN A 48 -17.36 -14.64 -11.32
CA ASN A 48 -16.64 -14.72 -12.59
C ASN A 48 -15.42 -13.80 -12.61
N GLY A 49 -15.53 -12.60 -12.03
CA GLY A 49 -14.39 -11.70 -11.84
C GLY A 49 -13.30 -12.30 -10.96
N LEU A 50 -13.67 -12.96 -9.86
CA LEU A 50 -12.72 -13.69 -9.00
C LEU A 50 -12.05 -14.85 -9.74
N ALA A 51 -12.82 -15.65 -10.48
CA ALA A 51 -12.28 -16.75 -11.29
C ALA A 51 -11.33 -16.25 -12.40
N GLU A 52 -11.59 -15.10 -13.00
CA GLU A 52 -10.67 -14.45 -13.96
C GLU A 52 -9.33 -14.10 -13.28
N LEU A 53 -9.37 -13.52 -12.07
CA LEU A 53 -8.16 -13.19 -11.31
C LEU A 53 -7.35 -14.44 -10.92
N GLU A 54 -8.01 -15.57 -10.67
CA GLU A 54 -7.35 -16.85 -10.40
C GLU A 54 -6.68 -17.41 -11.66
N ARG A 55 -7.31 -17.22 -12.83
CA ARG A 55 -6.80 -17.65 -14.14
C ARG A 55 -5.70 -16.75 -14.71
N SER A 56 -5.59 -15.51 -14.23
CA SER A 56 -4.46 -14.65 -14.58
C SER A 56 -3.15 -15.34 -14.21
N ASN A 57 -2.24 -15.45 -15.19
CA ASN A 57 -0.99 -16.19 -15.06
C ASN A 57 -0.18 -15.68 -13.86
N VAL A 58 0.41 -16.59 -13.10
CA VAL A 58 1.31 -16.25 -11.97
C VAL A 58 2.41 -15.29 -12.41
N SER A 59 2.89 -15.42 -13.66
CA SER A 59 3.88 -14.50 -14.25
C SER A 59 3.39 -13.06 -14.38
N GLU A 60 2.12 -12.84 -14.71
CA GLU A 60 1.54 -11.48 -14.77
C GLU A 60 1.46 -10.86 -13.37
N LYS A 61 1.12 -11.67 -12.35
CA LYS A 61 1.12 -11.24 -10.95
C LYS A 61 2.51 -10.86 -10.45
N ILE A 62 3.53 -11.65 -10.80
CA ILE A 62 4.92 -11.36 -10.45
C ILE A 62 5.40 -10.09 -11.16
N GLY A 63 5.13 -9.95 -12.46
CA GLY A 63 5.48 -8.75 -13.22
C GLY A 63 4.85 -7.48 -12.65
N PHE A 64 3.57 -7.57 -12.24
CA PHE A 64 2.89 -6.47 -11.55
C PHE A 64 3.55 -6.11 -10.21
N ILE A 65 3.92 -7.10 -9.40
CA ILE A 65 4.61 -6.87 -8.12
C ILE A 65 6.00 -6.27 -8.34
N SER A 66 6.78 -6.77 -9.31
CA SER A 66 8.09 -6.21 -9.65
C SER A 66 7.99 -4.77 -10.14
N SER A 67 7.08 -4.48 -11.07
CA SER A 67 6.84 -3.12 -11.53
C SER A 67 6.41 -2.20 -10.38
N LYS A 68 5.60 -2.70 -9.43
CA LYS A 68 5.24 -1.96 -8.21
C LYS A 68 6.46 -1.64 -7.36
N ILE A 69 7.36 -2.60 -7.13
CA ILE A 69 8.59 -2.39 -6.35
C ILE A 69 9.48 -1.35 -7.04
N GLU A 70 9.66 -1.45 -8.36
CA GLU A 70 10.45 -0.51 -9.15
C GLU A 70 9.85 0.91 -9.09
N SER A 71 8.54 1.06 -9.35
CA SER A 71 7.86 2.36 -9.27
C SER A 71 7.96 2.99 -7.88
N LEU A 72 7.82 2.20 -6.81
CA LEU A 72 8.01 2.70 -5.46
C LEU A 72 9.48 3.10 -5.22
N SER A 73 10.44 2.34 -5.72
CA SER A 73 11.88 2.63 -5.59
C SER A 73 12.27 3.97 -6.19
N PHE A 74 11.64 4.40 -7.29
CA PHE A 74 11.84 5.73 -7.88
C PHE A 74 11.37 6.90 -7.00
N LEU A 75 10.57 6.65 -5.95
CA LEU A 75 10.15 7.68 -5.00
C LEU A 75 11.18 7.94 -3.89
N SER A 76 12.26 7.15 -3.82
CA SER A 76 13.34 7.33 -2.86
C SER A 76 14.46 8.15 -3.48
N ASP A 77 14.88 9.25 -2.82
CA ASP A 77 15.96 10.14 -3.27
C ASP A 77 17.08 10.29 -2.23
N PHE A 78 17.14 9.34 -1.28
CA PHE A 78 18.12 9.34 -0.20
C PHE A 78 19.57 9.38 -0.70
N ASP A 79 20.29 10.41 -0.27
CA ASP A 79 21.72 10.58 -0.47
C ASP A 79 22.50 10.03 0.72
N CYS A 80 23.38 9.05 0.45
CA CYS A 80 24.22 8.40 1.46
C CYS A 80 25.27 9.34 2.06
N GLU A 81 25.74 10.36 1.35
CA GLU A 81 26.76 11.29 1.85
C GLU A 81 26.17 12.29 2.84
N SER A 82 25.10 12.99 2.45
CA SER A 82 24.40 13.92 3.34
C SER A 82 23.51 13.25 4.38
N GLN A 83 23.20 11.96 4.20
CA GLN A 83 22.22 11.19 4.98
C GLN A 83 20.81 11.81 4.99
N GLN A 84 20.44 12.47 3.89
CA GLN A 84 19.16 13.16 3.73
C GLN A 84 18.43 12.67 2.48
N GLY A 85 17.10 12.86 2.48
CA GLY A 85 16.20 12.45 1.42
C GLY A 85 15.09 11.54 1.93
N HIS A 86 14.18 11.22 1.02
CA HIS A 86 13.03 10.37 1.19
C HIS A 86 13.43 8.91 1.07
N VAL A 87 12.84 8.10 1.94
CA VAL A 87 12.95 6.64 1.92
C VAL A 87 11.55 6.04 1.99
N ILE A 88 11.40 4.83 1.47
CA ILE A 88 10.15 4.08 1.54
C ILE A 88 10.09 3.39 2.90
N LEU A 89 8.97 3.56 3.59
CA LEU A 89 8.69 2.93 4.88
C LEU A 89 7.51 1.98 4.76
N ASN A 90 7.65 0.79 5.32
CA ASN A 90 6.52 -0.03 5.73
C ASN A 90 5.93 0.54 7.01
N VAL A 91 4.64 0.86 7.02
CA VAL A 91 3.93 1.37 8.19
C VAL A 91 3.01 0.29 8.74
N SER A 92 3.21 -0.09 10.00
CA SER A 92 2.37 -1.02 10.75
C SER A 92 1.67 -0.31 11.90
N PHE A 93 0.48 -0.78 12.28
CA PHE A 93 -0.28 -0.20 13.40
C PHE A 93 -0.41 -1.20 14.54
N PHE A 94 -0.21 -0.73 15.76
CA PHE A 94 -0.39 -1.50 16.98
C PHE A 94 -1.36 -0.79 17.92
N PRO A 95 -2.24 -1.51 18.63
CA PRO A 95 -3.00 -0.93 19.72
C PRO A 95 -2.05 -0.29 20.74
N LYS A 96 -2.39 0.89 21.27
CA LYS A 96 -1.57 1.59 22.27
C LYS A 96 -1.18 0.71 23.47
N ALA A 97 -2.06 -0.19 23.89
CA ALA A 97 -1.80 -1.10 25.00
C ALA A 97 -0.73 -2.17 24.69
N GLU A 98 -0.49 -2.47 23.42
CA GLU A 98 0.40 -3.54 22.98
C GLU A 98 1.77 -3.04 22.51
N ILE A 99 1.96 -1.73 22.38
CA ILE A 99 3.19 -1.16 21.81
C ILE A 99 4.44 -1.55 22.60
N ASP A 100 4.36 -1.65 23.93
CA ASP A 100 5.49 -2.05 24.76
C ASP A 100 5.89 -3.51 24.52
N ALA A 101 4.91 -4.39 24.30
CA ALA A 101 5.16 -5.78 23.94
C ALA A 101 5.77 -5.87 22.53
N ALA A 102 5.22 -5.12 21.57
CA ALA A 102 5.75 -5.04 20.21
C ALA A 102 7.19 -4.52 20.20
N ASN A 103 7.50 -3.45 20.95
CA ASN A 103 8.84 -2.87 21.05
C ASN A 103 9.87 -3.86 21.61
N LYS A 104 9.50 -4.72 22.56
CA LYS A 104 10.38 -5.77 23.07
C LYS A 104 10.74 -6.81 22.00
N ILE A 105 9.81 -7.11 21.09
CA ILE A 105 10.04 -8.05 19.99
C ILE A 105 10.85 -7.37 18.88
N LEU A 106 10.43 -6.17 18.47
CA LEU A 106 11.11 -5.36 17.45
C LEU A 106 12.56 -5.09 17.85
N SER A 107 12.82 -4.70 19.09
CA SER A 107 14.20 -4.47 19.56
C SER A 107 15.11 -5.70 19.48
N LYS A 108 14.56 -6.92 19.58
CA LYS A 108 15.33 -8.16 19.36
C LYS A 108 15.61 -8.36 17.88
N ALA A 109 14.60 -8.17 17.02
CA ALA A 109 14.75 -8.30 15.57
C ALA A 109 15.77 -7.28 15.02
N PHE A 110 15.69 -6.02 15.45
CA PHE A 110 16.56 -4.93 14.99
C PHE A 110 18.00 -4.96 15.54
N LYS A 111 18.28 -5.88 16.46
CA LYS A 111 19.66 -6.21 16.86
C LYS A 111 20.35 -7.19 15.93
N SER A 112 19.59 -7.84 15.05
CA SER A 112 20.13 -8.73 14.02
C SER A 112 20.79 -7.93 12.90
N ASP A 113 21.73 -8.55 12.18
CA ASP A 113 22.32 -8.00 10.97
C ASP A 113 21.45 -8.21 9.72
N TYR A 114 20.27 -8.85 9.85
CA TYR A 114 19.33 -9.07 8.76
C TYR A 114 18.34 -7.91 8.54
N VAL A 115 18.42 -6.83 9.32
CA VAL A 115 17.57 -5.66 9.09
C VAL A 115 18.18 -4.71 8.08
N MET A 116 17.33 -4.20 7.17
CA MET A 116 17.74 -3.24 6.14
C MET A 116 18.25 -1.93 6.74
N SER A 117 17.64 -1.49 7.85
CA SER A 117 18.05 -0.31 8.59
C SER A 117 17.78 -0.48 10.07
N ARG A 118 18.61 0.16 10.90
CA ARG A 118 18.39 0.26 12.36
C ARG A 118 17.48 1.44 12.74
N LYS A 119 17.08 2.26 11.76
CA LYS A 119 16.17 3.39 11.99
C LYS A 119 14.71 2.92 11.95
N ILE A 120 13.93 3.36 12.94
CA ILE A 120 12.49 3.14 13.04
C ILE A 120 11.86 4.49 13.41
N VAL A 121 10.68 4.77 12.87
CA VAL A 121 9.86 5.90 13.31
C VAL A 121 8.64 5.38 14.08
N LEU A 122 8.31 6.05 15.18
CA LEU A 122 7.10 5.81 15.96
C LEU A 122 6.23 7.06 15.89
N ALA A 123 4.94 6.89 15.64
CA ALA A 123 3.97 7.98 15.59
C ALA A 123 2.72 7.64 16.39
N GLN A 124 2.22 8.61 17.16
CA GLN A 124 0.98 8.47 17.91
C GLN A 124 -0.24 8.68 17.01
N GLU A 125 -1.42 8.35 17.52
CA GLU A 125 -2.70 8.61 16.82
C GLU A 125 -2.79 10.04 16.28
N GLY A 126 -3.36 10.20 15.08
CA GLY A 126 -3.53 11.49 14.42
C GLY A 126 -2.24 12.09 13.83
N VAL A 127 -1.06 11.57 14.16
CA VAL A 127 0.21 11.96 13.51
C VAL A 127 0.34 11.22 12.16
N ALA A 128 0.99 11.84 11.18
CA ALA A 128 1.24 11.22 9.88
C ALA A 128 2.67 10.64 9.80
N ILE A 129 2.80 9.44 9.23
CA ILE A 129 4.07 8.90 8.70
C ILE A 129 3.95 8.90 7.18
N GLY A 130 4.65 9.83 6.53
CA GLY A 130 4.48 10.08 5.09
C GLY A 130 3.02 10.39 4.77
N ASN A 131 2.40 9.57 3.93
CA ASN A 131 1.01 9.76 3.49
C ASN A 131 -0.01 9.01 4.37
N THR A 132 0.44 8.38 5.46
CA THR A 132 -0.40 7.53 6.32
C THR A 132 -0.66 8.21 7.65
N VAL A 133 -1.92 8.52 7.95
CA VAL A 133 -2.34 9.05 9.26
C VAL A 133 -2.62 7.89 10.21
N ILE A 134 -2.06 7.94 11.42
CA ILE A 134 -2.25 6.87 12.40
C ILE A 134 -3.69 6.89 12.93
N PRO A 135 -4.42 5.75 12.87
CA PRO A 135 -5.78 5.65 13.39
C PRO A 135 -5.88 5.93 14.89
N GLU A 136 -7.09 6.30 15.34
CA GLU A 136 -7.39 6.49 16.76
C GLU A 136 -7.14 5.20 17.57
N GLY A 137 -6.57 5.34 18.76
CA GLY A 137 -6.24 4.21 19.65
C GLY A 137 -5.03 3.39 19.22
N MET A 138 -4.36 3.76 18.13
CA MET A 138 -3.20 3.04 17.58
C MET A 138 -1.89 3.85 17.72
N VAL A 139 -0.77 3.12 17.63
CA VAL A 139 0.58 3.64 17.43
C VAL A 139 1.09 3.11 16.09
N GLY A 140 1.59 4.02 15.25
CA GLY A 140 2.24 3.68 14.00
C GLY A 140 3.72 3.38 14.18
N VAL A 141 4.20 2.34 13.50
CA VAL A 141 5.61 1.95 13.43
C VAL A 141 6.03 1.94 11.97
N GLY A 142 6.97 2.79 11.60
CA GLY A 142 7.57 2.85 10.27
C GLY A 142 8.94 2.20 10.23
N THR A 143 9.14 1.22 9.35
CA THR A 143 10.41 0.51 9.14
C THR A 143 10.86 0.62 7.68
N VAL A 144 12.15 0.83 7.43
CA VAL A 144 12.69 0.93 6.06
C VAL A 144 12.53 -0.39 5.32
N CYS A 145 12.08 -0.32 4.06
CA CYS A 145 11.97 -1.46 3.14
C CYS A 145 13.32 -2.01 2.68
#